data_AF-A0A5Y0U4J0-F1
#
_entry.id   AF-A0A5Y0U4J0-F1
#
_cell.length_a   1.000
_cell.length_b   1.000
_cell.length_c   1.000
_cell.angle_alpha   90.00
_cell.angle_beta   90.00
_cell.angle_gamma   90.00
#
_symmetry.space_group_name_H-M   'P 1'
#
loop_
_entity.id
_entity.type
_entity.pdbx_description
1 polymer ?
#
loop_
_entity_poly.entity_id
_entity_poly.type
_entity_poly.pdbx_seq_one_letter_code
_entity_poly.pdbx_strand_id
1 'polypeptide(L)'
;MKFSESFNMEFQQSNLDFIDIPLDTDLQFFIDPTSIRALKTNWGGSLEKLIQDYFADVLASIKNGDLKRAGILLSSLKESNSFHLGYSSKKSSGKALGVKTAELILDSLKKSKAAQSGLLHDLEDTALTIDGIASDRISDSVCNILKLPFIEYTQKICEFYNVDTSDVSGIRLWDPNSGRWVKRTFKLPIYNGEEVILIPKVLAREKIAYSHSKFYRRYIIPEIRAEHIKAGSALVTLLKGKQTVTAKKIIEEFGQSKGFIEEQIVKYPDAIKQYKEELLLSPPPPLPHKSFDDSTGAVTSPLSSDIENLKLSIKENDEQLYVDSLKKIFLTIFYPSLFYPCLISGNMNDYRFTMLNESRAGFFFDFSVFEIPAEKILVNIVMSSSHINENYLESLTQEMDVIKTSVCLLACCEATNELQKEKIKALAKSKGKYIFIINSVAINGILDEYYKIGEQHFSMLRDKFKELN
;
A
#
# COMPACT_ATOMS: atom_id res chain seq x y z
N MET A 1 11.24 6.14 20.56
CA MET A 1 12.17 6.41 19.45
C MET A 1 11.62 5.78 18.19
N LYS A 2 11.70 6.46 17.05
CA LYS A 2 11.27 5.93 15.75
C LYS A 2 12.36 5.14 15.05
N PHE A 3 11.99 4.37 14.02
CA PHE A 3 12.93 3.62 13.19
C PHE A 3 14.01 4.54 12.60
N SER A 4 13.61 5.62 11.92
CA SER A 4 14.53 6.59 11.32
C SER A 4 15.57 7.12 12.31
N GLU A 5 15.12 7.52 13.50
CA GLU A 5 15.97 8.01 14.60
C GLU A 5 16.95 6.93 15.07
N SER A 6 16.50 5.70 15.26
CA SER A 6 17.32 4.61 15.80
C SER A 6 18.43 4.14 14.86
N PHE A 7 18.21 4.28 13.55
CA PHE A 7 19.17 3.92 12.50
C PHE A 7 19.88 5.14 11.92
N ASN A 8 19.83 6.30 12.61
CA ASN A 8 20.48 7.56 12.23
C ASN A 8 20.17 8.00 10.78
N MET A 9 18.93 7.80 10.36
CA MET A 9 18.47 8.23 9.05
C MET A 9 18.16 9.72 9.07
N GLU A 10 18.78 10.49 8.17
CA GLU A 10 18.49 11.93 8.00
C GLU A 10 17.20 12.18 7.17
N PHE A 11 16.14 11.42 7.44
CA PHE A 11 14.89 11.46 6.70
C PHE A 11 13.71 11.71 7.64
N GLN A 12 12.75 12.53 7.21
CA GLN A 12 11.49 12.74 7.91
C GLN A 12 10.39 11.85 7.31
N GLN A 13 9.27 11.67 8.02
CA GLN A 13 8.17 10.81 7.59
C GLN A 13 7.65 11.12 6.16
N SER A 14 7.69 12.39 5.74
CA SER A 14 7.31 12.81 4.38
C SER A 14 8.28 12.33 3.29
N ASN A 15 9.56 12.12 3.62
CA ASN A 15 10.59 11.60 2.70
C ASN A 15 10.75 10.07 2.75
N LEU A 16 10.07 9.39 3.67
CA LEU A 16 10.14 7.93 3.82
C LEU A 16 9.05 7.23 3.02
N ASP A 17 9.38 6.15 2.34
CA ASP A 17 8.41 5.31 1.62
C ASP A 17 7.62 4.36 2.55
N PHE A 18 8.09 4.20 3.78
CA PHE A 18 7.49 3.37 4.82
C PHE A 18 6.92 4.22 5.96
N ILE A 19 6.09 3.58 6.79
CA ILE A 19 5.62 4.18 8.05
C ILE A 19 6.79 4.19 9.03
N ASP A 20 7.19 5.37 9.51
CA ASP A 20 8.27 5.51 10.48
C ASP A 20 7.81 5.08 11.87
N ILE A 21 7.81 3.77 12.08
CA ILE A 21 7.24 3.13 13.25
C ILE A 21 8.03 3.46 14.53
N PRO A 22 7.36 3.77 15.64
CA PRO A 22 7.98 3.75 16.95
C PRO A 22 8.36 2.31 17.30
N LEU A 23 9.56 2.12 17.86
CA LEU A 23 10.08 0.79 18.14
C LEU A 23 9.69 0.25 19.52
N ASP A 24 9.05 1.07 20.35
CA ASP A 24 8.64 0.73 21.72
C ASP A 24 7.11 0.61 21.90
N THR A 25 6.33 1.06 20.91
CA THR A 25 4.86 1.16 20.95
C THR A 25 4.27 0.85 19.58
N ASP A 26 2.95 0.63 19.49
CA ASP A 26 2.30 0.42 18.19
C ASP A 26 1.72 1.73 17.64
N LEU A 27 1.65 1.83 16.30
CA LEU A 27 0.86 2.84 15.61
C LEU A 27 -0.51 2.28 15.22
N GLN A 28 -1.53 3.13 15.35
CA GLN A 28 -2.91 2.78 15.01
C GLN A 28 -3.17 2.86 13.50
N PHE A 29 -2.40 2.10 12.73
CA PHE A 29 -2.64 1.84 11.32
C PHE A 29 -2.95 0.36 11.09
N PHE A 30 -3.62 0.09 9.98
CA PHE A 30 -4.04 -1.24 9.56
C PHE A 30 -3.70 -1.45 8.09
N ILE A 31 -3.51 -2.70 7.70
CA ILE A 31 -3.43 -3.11 6.30
C ILE A 31 -4.79 -3.69 5.91
N ASP A 32 -5.36 -3.16 4.83
CA ASP A 32 -6.68 -3.53 4.33
C ASP A 32 -6.55 -4.40 3.06
N PRO A 33 -7.09 -5.62 3.02
CA PRO A 33 -7.14 -6.42 1.80
C PRO A 33 -7.75 -5.66 0.60
N THR A 34 -8.73 -4.79 0.87
CA THR A 34 -9.38 -3.96 -0.17
C THR A 34 -8.39 -2.97 -0.79
N SER A 35 -7.46 -2.41 -0.01
CA SER A 35 -6.44 -1.51 -0.56
C SER A 35 -5.39 -2.24 -1.38
N ILE A 36 -5.02 -3.46 -0.97
CA ILE A 36 -4.09 -4.33 -1.69
C ILE A 36 -4.67 -4.74 -3.05
N ARG A 37 -5.94 -5.20 -3.08
CA ARG A 37 -6.66 -5.54 -4.32
C ARG A 37 -6.76 -4.39 -5.32
N ALA A 38 -6.66 -3.16 -4.81
CA ALA A 38 -6.75 -1.96 -5.63
C ALA A 38 -5.40 -1.52 -6.23
N LEU A 39 -4.31 -2.23 -5.92
CA LEU A 39 -3.02 -2.08 -6.58
C LEU A 39 -3.09 -2.65 -8.00
N LYS A 40 -2.29 -2.09 -8.92
CA LYS A 40 -2.26 -2.44 -10.34
C LYS A 40 -0.95 -3.07 -10.79
N THR A 41 0.11 -2.95 -9.98
CA THR A 41 1.41 -3.58 -10.24
C THR A 41 1.35 -5.10 -10.07
N ASN A 42 2.29 -5.81 -10.69
CA ASN A 42 2.47 -7.24 -10.46
C ASN A 42 2.79 -7.56 -9.00
N TRP A 43 3.49 -6.65 -8.32
CA TRP A 43 3.71 -6.76 -6.87
C TRP A 43 2.38 -6.78 -6.13
N GLY A 44 1.49 -5.80 -6.37
CA GLY A 44 0.16 -5.76 -5.76
C GLY A 44 -0.69 -7.00 -6.06
N GLY A 45 -0.73 -7.43 -7.32
CA GLY A 45 -1.44 -8.65 -7.72
C GLY A 45 -0.89 -9.92 -7.04
N SER A 46 0.42 -9.99 -6.79
CA SER A 46 1.01 -11.10 -6.05
C SER A 46 0.59 -11.12 -4.57
N LEU A 47 0.46 -9.95 -3.94
CA LEU A 47 -0.03 -9.84 -2.56
C LEU A 47 -1.49 -10.27 -2.45
N GLU A 48 -2.35 -9.78 -3.35
CA GLU A 48 -3.77 -10.16 -3.39
C GLU A 48 -3.92 -11.68 -3.52
N LYS A 49 -3.19 -12.28 -4.46
CA LYS A 49 -3.22 -13.72 -4.70
C LYS A 49 -2.82 -14.52 -3.45
N LEU A 50 -1.77 -14.10 -2.74
CA LEU A 50 -1.35 -14.76 -1.50
C LEU A 50 -2.45 -14.74 -0.43
N ILE A 51 -3.16 -13.62 -0.28
CA ILE A 51 -4.29 -13.50 0.66
C ILE A 51 -5.44 -14.42 0.23
N GLN A 52 -5.80 -14.40 -1.06
CA GLN A 52 -6.89 -15.20 -1.61
C GLN A 52 -6.61 -16.70 -1.48
N ASP A 53 -5.44 -17.16 -1.92
CA ASP A 53 -5.05 -18.58 -1.87
C ASP A 53 -5.03 -19.08 -0.43
N TYR A 54 -4.49 -18.28 0.50
CA TYR A 54 -4.48 -18.61 1.93
C TYR A 54 -5.90 -18.76 2.49
N PHE A 55 -6.77 -17.78 2.22
CA PHE A 55 -8.11 -17.78 2.81
C PHE A 55 -9.01 -18.85 2.18
N ALA A 56 -8.84 -19.13 0.88
CA ALA A 56 -9.50 -20.24 0.21
C ALA A 56 -9.17 -21.59 0.86
N ASP A 57 -7.91 -21.81 1.25
CA ASP A 57 -7.48 -23.03 1.96
C ASP A 57 -8.11 -23.13 3.36
N VAL A 58 -8.23 -22.01 4.09
CA VAL A 58 -8.94 -21.96 5.37
C VAL A 58 -10.41 -22.37 5.20
N LEU A 59 -11.11 -21.76 4.25
CA LEU A 59 -12.53 -22.03 3.99
C LEU A 59 -12.75 -23.47 3.50
N ALA A 60 -11.90 -23.96 2.58
CA ALA A 60 -11.96 -25.33 2.09
C ALA A 60 -11.75 -26.35 3.23
N SER A 61 -10.80 -26.08 4.14
CA SER A 61 -10.56 -26.92 5.33
C SER A 61 -11.79 -26.99 6.23
N ILE A 62 -12.45 -25.85 6.48
CA ILE A 62 -13.68 -25.78 7.29
C ILE A 62 -14.82 -26.54 6.60
N LYS A 63 -15.05 -26.28 5.31
CA LYS A 63 -16.12 -26.90 4.51
C LYS A 63 -15.97 -28.42 4.44
N ASN A 64 -14.76 -28.92 4.30
CA ASN A 64 -14.47 -30.35 4.22
C ASN A 64 -14.37 -31.04 5.60
N GLY A 65 -14.54 -30.30 6.70
CA GLY A 65 -14.45 -30.84 8.06
C GLY A 65 -13.03 -31.12 8.54
N ASP A 66 -11.99 -30.68 7.83
CA ASP A 66 -10.59 -30.76 8.27
C ASP A 66 -10.28 -29.63 9.28
N LEU A 67 -10.90 -29.73 10.45
CA LEU A 67 -10.76 -28.76 11.53
C LEU A 67 -9.32 -28.70 12.07
N LYS A 68 -8.55 -29.78 11.91
CA LYS A 68 -7.13 -29.81 12.30
C LYS A 68 -6.31 -28.89 11.40
N ARG A 69 -6.48 -28.97 10.08
CA ARG A 69 -5.83 -28.05 9.13
C ARG A 69 -6.28 -26.62 9.36
N ALA A 70 -7.59 -26.38 9.46
CA ALA A 70 -8.13 -25.05 9.73
C ALA A 70 -7.55 -24.44 11.02
N GLY A 71 -7.46 -25.22 12.10
CA GLY A 71 -6.84 -24.80 13.35
C GLY A 71 -5.35 -24.45 13.20
N ILE A 72 -4.58 -25.24 12.45
CA ILE A 72 -3.15 -24.96 12.18
C ILE A 72 -2.99 -23.64 11.42
N LEU A 73 -3.79 -23.42 10.38
CA LEU A 73 -3.78 -22.18 9.61
C LEU A 73 -4.12 -20.98 10.51
N LEU A 74 -5.27 -21.02 11.19
CA LEU A 74 -5.73 -19.91 12.03
C LEU A 74 -4.85 -19.63 13.25
N SER A 75 -4.19 -20.65 13.84
CA SER A 75 -3.29 -20.48 14.98
C SER A 75 -2.10 -19.55 14.71
N SER A 76 -1.85 -19.27 13.44
CA SER A 76 -0.67 -18.59 12.94
C SER A 76 -0.93 -17.15 12.49
N LEU A 77 -2.20 -16.73 12.48
CA LEU A 77 -2.63 -15.39 12.08
C LEU A 77 -2.51 -14.37 13.23
N LYS A 78 -1.82 -14.70 14.33
CA LYS A 78 -1.73 -13.85 15.52
C LYS A 78 -0.36 -13.15 15.66
N GLU A 79 -0.40 -11.89 16.09
CA GLU A 79 0.67 -11.02 16.65
C GLU A 79 2.11 -11.38 16.27
N SER A 80 2.63 -10.66 15.28
CA SER A 80 4.07 -10.47 15.12
C SER A 80 4.40 -9.07 15.62
N ASN A 81 5.10 -8.97 16.76
CA ASN A 81 5.55 -7.67 17.31
C ASN A 81 6.38 -6.87 16.30
N SER A 82 7.02 -7.54 15.35
CA SER A 82 7.94 -6.98 14.35
C SER A 82 7.36 -5.88 13.45
N PHE A 83 6.02 -5.71 13.38
CA PHE A 83 5.36 -4.71 12.53
C PHE A 83 4.93 -3.43 13.27
N HIS A 84 4.83 -3.45 14.61
CA HIS A 84 4.40 -2.30 15.42
C HIS A 84 3.11 -1.60 14.94
N LEU A 85 2.15 -2.35 14.39
CA LEU A 85 0.82 -1.85 14.01
C LEU A 85 -0.26 -2.44 14.91
N GLY A 86 -1.19 -1.61 15.39
CA GLY A 86 -2.32 -2.07 16.18
C GLY A 86 -2.83 -1.04 17.20
N TYR A 87 -3.62 -1.52 18.15
CA TYR A 87 -4.24 -0.69 19.20
C TYR A 87 -3.41 -0.59 20.49
N SER A 88 -2.22 -1.20 20.59
CA SER A 88 -1.49 -1.25 21.86
C SER A 88 -0.80 0.08 22.19
N SER A 89 -1.26 0.74 23.26
CA SER A 89 -0.65 1.95 23.83
C SER A 89 0.41 1.67 24.91
N LYS A 90 0.69 0.40 25.21
CA LYS A 90 1.70 -0.04 26.19
C LYS A 90 2.76 -0.91 25.51
N LYS A 91 3.97 -0.99 26.07
CA LYS A 91 5.03 -1.94 25.64
C LYS A 91 4.40 -3.29 25.33
N SER A 92 4.64 -3.82 24.13
CA SER A 92 4.08 -5.10 23.70
C SER A 92 4.53 -6.21 24.66
N SER A 93 3.69 -6.49 25.65
CA SER A 93 3.86 -7.66 26.50
C SER A 93 3.16 -8.79 25.77
N GLY A 94 3.93 -9.67 25.13
CA GLY A 94 3.45 -10.88 24.45
C GLY A 94 2.76 -11.85 25.40
N LYS A 95 1.60 -11.46 25.95
CA LYS A 95 0.82 -12.28 26.87
C LYS A 95 -0.02 -13.26 26.07
N ALA A 96 0.48 -14.49 26.08
CA ALA A 96 -0.14 -15.73 25.66
C ALA A 96 -1.61 -15.87 26.13
N LEU A 97 -2.53 -15.37 25.33
CA LEU A 97 -3.95 -15.78 25.29
C LEU A 97 -4.26 -16.59 24.01
N GLY A 98 -3.23 -16.97 23.24
CA GLY A 98 -3.31 -17.31 21.82
C GLY A 98 -4.10 -18.56 21.44
N VAL A 99 -4.08 -19.62 22.26
CA VAL A 99 -4.83 -20.86 21.95
C VAL A 99 -6.34 -20.59 21.97
N LYS A 100 -6.82 -19.86 22.99
CA LYS A 100 -8.24 -19.53 23.12
C LYS A 100 -8.74 -18.65 21.97
N THR A 101 -7.92 -17.75 21.43
CA THR A 101 -8.37 -16.83 20.35
C THR A 101 -8.51 -17.54 19.00
N ALA A 102 -7.56 -18.41 18.63
CA ALA A 102 -7.65 -19.17 17.37
C ALA A 102 -8.81 -20.17 17.40
N GLU A 103 -9.02 -20.82 18.55
CA GLU A 103 -10.18 -21.68 18.79
C GLU A 103 -11.49 -20.90 18.67
N LEU A 104 -11.57 -19.68 19.20
CA LEU A 104 -12.77 -18.83 19.07
C LEU A 104 -13.04 -18.43 17.61
N ILE A 105 -12.01 -18.06 16.84
CA ILE A 105 -12.18 -17.74 15.41
C ILE A 105 -12.63 -18.98 14.64
N LEU A 106 -12.00 -20.13 14.90
CA LEU A 106 -12.36 -21.40 14.27
C LEU A 106 -13.79 -21.81 14.65
N ASP A 107 -14.19 -21.66 15.91
CA ASP A 107 -15.54 -21.98 16.37
C ASP A 107 -16.58 -21.05 15.75
N SER A 108 -16.28 -19.74 15.64
CA SER A 108 -17.13 -18.80 14.93
C SER A 108 -17.27 -19.12 13.43
N LEU A 109 -16.16 -19.40 12.75
CA LEU A 109 -16.17 -19.81 11.34
C LEU A 109 -16.90 -21.14 11.13
N LYS A 110 -16.75 -22.09 12.07
CA LYS A 110 -17.46 -23.38 12.05
C LYS A 110 -18.96 -23.19 12.22
N LYS A 111 -19.41 -22.28 13.09
CA LYS A 111 -20.82 -21.98 13.35
C LYS A 111 -21.45 -21.10 12.26
N SER A 112 -20.63 -20.40 11.50
CA SER A 112 -21.07 -19.49 10.45
C SER A 112 -21.75 -20.25 9.30
N LYS A 113 -23.04 -19.98 9.08
CA LYS A 113 -23.80 -20.44 7.91
C LYS A 113 -23.23 -19.86 6.62
N ALA A 114 -22.74 -18.63 6.63
CA ALA A 114 -22.11 -18.00 5.47
C ALA A 114 -20.80 -18.70 5.08
N ALA A 115 -19.98 -19.11 6.06
CA ALA A 115 -18.77 -19.90 5.81
C ALA A 115 -19.10 -21.28 5.22
N GLN A 116 -20.12 -21.96 5.76
CA GLN A 116 -20.53 -23.30 5.30
C GLN A 116 -21.22 -23.28 3.92
N SER A 117 -22.01 -22.24 3.63
CA SER A 117 -22.70 -22.07 2.34
C SER A 117 -21.76 -21.65 1.20
N GLY A 118 -20.54 -21.20 1.54
CA GLY A 118 -19.58 -20.68 0.58
C GLY A 118 -19.87 -19.25 0.14
N LEU A 119 -20.67 -18.50 0.90
CA LEU A 119 -20.92 -17.07 0.66
C LEU A 119 -19.77 -16.18 1.13
N LEU A 120 -18.96 -16.65 2.08
CA LEU A 120 -17.68 -16.02 2.41
C LEU A 120 -16.64 -16.45 1.39
N HIS A 121 -16.01 -15.49 0.73
CA HIS A 121 -14.97 -15.72 -0.28
C HIS A 121 -13.66 -15.02 0.09
N ASP A 122 -13.77 -13.85 0.73
CA ASP A 122 -12.64 -12.99 1.05
C ASP A 122 -12.44 -12.91 2.57
N LEU A 123 -11.20 -12.68 3.00
CA LEU A 123 -10.84 -12.58 4.42
C LEU A 123 -11.69 -11.51 5.12
N GLU A 124 -11.87 -10.36 4.47
CA GLU A 124 -12.63 -9.23 4.98
C GLU A 124 -14.14 -9.49 5.13
N ASP A 125 -14.72 -10.52 4.49
CA ASP A 125 -16.13 -10.90 4.69
C ASP A 125 -16.40 -11.32 6.14
N THR A 126 -15.38 -11.88 6.79
CA THR A 126 -15.45 -12.26 8.20
C THR A 126 -15.63 -11.04 9.11
N ALA A 127 -15.17 -9.85 8.69
CA ALA A 127 -15.39 -8.62 9.43
C ALA A 127 -16.87 -8.19 9.43
N LEU A 128 -17.68 -8.65 8.47
CA LEU A 128 -19.13 -8.36 8.40
C LEU A 128 -19.97 -9.32 9.24
N THR A 129 -19.55 -10.59 9.29
CA THR A 129 -20.41 -11.70 9.74
C THR A 129 -19.95 -12.35 11.04
N ILE A 130 -18.68 -12.20 11.42
CA ILE A 130 -18.10 -12.92 12.55
C ILE A 130 -17.81 -12.00 13.72
N ASP A 131 -18.45 -12.27 14.86
CA ASP A 131 -18.20 -11.54 16.11
C ASP A 131 -16.76 -11.74 16.59
N GLY A 132 -16.16 -10.64 17.06
CA GLY A 132 -14.77 -10.60 17.50
C GLY A 132 -13.74 -10.43 16.39
N ILE A 133 -14.11 -10.48 15.11
CA ILE A 133 -13.18 -10.13 14.01
C ILE A 133 -13.39 -8.67 13.60
N ALA A 134 -12.38 -7.82 13.79
CA ALA A 134 -12.41 -6.41 13.40
C ALA A 134 -11.13 -6.03 12.63
N SER A 135 -10.93 -4.72 12.39
CA SER A 135 -9.82 -4.20 11.60
C SER A 135 -8.44 -4.71 12.05
N ASP A 136 -8.24 -4.83 13.37
CA ASP A 136 -7.03 -5.38 13.99
C ASP A 136 -6.73 -6.79 13.49
N ARG A 137 -7.69 -7.71 13.66
CA ARG A 137 -7.48 -9.12 13.33
C ARG A 137 -7.31 -9.36 11.84
N ILE A 138 -8.03 -8.59 11.02
CA ILE A 138 -7.86 -8.63 9.56
C ILE A 138 -6.45 -8.15 9.19
N SER A 139 -6.03 -7.00 9.72
CA SER A 139 -4.69 -6.45 9.48
C SER A 139 -3.58 -7.40 9.93
N ASP A 140 -3.68 -7.95 11.15
CA ASP A 140 -2.71 -8.92 11.68
C ASP A 140 -2.62 -10.19 10.82
N SER A 141 -3.77 -10.65 10.33
CA SER A 141 -3.82 -11.80 9.42
C SER A 141 -3.10 -11.48 8.12
N VAL A 142 -3.36 -10.30 7.53
CA VAL A 142 -2.70 -9.84 6.31
C VAL A 142 -1.19 -9.71 6.53
N CYS A 143 -0.74 -9.09 7.62
CA CYS A 143 0.68 -8.97 7.96
C CYS A 143 1.37 -10.34 8.06
N ASN A 144 0.73 -11.32 8.69
CA ASN A 144 1.29 -12.66 8.83
C ASN A 144 1.31 -13.45 7.50
N ILE A 145 0.27 -13.33 6.68
CA ILE A 145 0.19 -13.96 5.35
C ILE A 145 1.25 -13.33 4.42
N LEU A 146 1.39 -12.00 4.46
CA LEU A 146 2.31 -11.23 3.61
C LEU A 146 3.69 -10.99 4.23
N LYS A 147 4.05 -11.74 5.28
CA LYS A 147 5.29 -11.52 6.02
C LYS A 147 6.53 -11.63 5.12
N LEU A 148 6.54 -12.57 4.17
CA LEU A 148 7.65 -12.72 3.23
C LEU A 148 7.79 -11.50 2.29
N PRO A 149 6.75 -11.07 1.55
CA PRO A 149 6.82 -9.83 0.77
C PRO A 149 7.26 -8.59 1.56
N PHE A 150 6.85 -8.45 2.82
CA PHE A 150 7.29 -7.33 3.66
C PHE A 150 8.74 -7.44 4.13
N ILE A 151 9.26 -8.65 4.34
CA ILE A 151 10.69 -8.85 4.58
C ILE A 151 11.51 -8.47 3.34
N GLU A 152 11.09 -8.91 2.15
CA GLU A 152 11.75 -8.56 0.89
C GLU A 152 11.75 -7.05 0.64
N TYR A 153 10.60 -6.39 0.89
CA TYR A 153 10.49 -4.94 0.88
C TYR A 153 11.46 -4.30 1.89
N THR A 154 11.48 -4.76 3.14
CA THR A 154 12.35 -4.23 4.19
C THR A 154 13.81 -4.31 3.79
N GLN A 155 14.25 -5.43 3.22
CA GLN A 155 15.63 -5.61 2.75
C GLN A 155 16.00 -4.60 1.65
N LYS A 156 15.09 -4.36 0.70
CA LYS A 156 15.29 -3.38 -0.37
C LYS A 156 15.32 -1.94 0.14
N ILE A 157 14.49 -1.62 1.12
CA ILE A 157 14.51 -0.33 1.81
C ILE A 157 15.81 -0.15 2.59
N CYS A 158 16.25 -1.15 3.35
CA CYS A 158 17.52 -1.09 4.06
C CYS A 158 18.70 -0.89 3.09
N GLU A 159 18.73 -1.59 1.95
CA GLU A 159 19.72 -1.38 0.88
C GLU A 159 19.66 0.06 0.33
N PHE A 160 18.47 0.57 0.04
CA PHE A 160 18.29 1.90 -0.54
C PHE A 160 18.69 3.05 0.42
N TYR A 161 18.44 2.88 1.72
CA TYR A 161 18.77 3.87 2.74
C TYR A 161 20.09 3.59 3.47
N ASN A 162 20.85 2.57 3.06
CA ASN A 162 22.11 2.16 3.68
C ASN A 162 21.96 1.86 5.19
N VAL A 163 20.90 1.11 5.56
CA VAL A 163 20.63 0.64 6.91
C VAL A 163 21.21 -0.76 7.10
N ASP A 164 21.99 -0.94 8.15
CA ASP A 164 22.60 -2.22 8.48
C ASP A 164 21.58 -3.30 8.83
N THR A 165 21.86 -4.53 8.39
CA THR A 165 21.02 -5.70 8.66
C THR A 165 21.86 -6.85 9.19
N SER A 166 21.23 -7.74 9.96
CA SER A 166 21.86 -8.91 10.56
C SER A 166 21.02 -10.16 10.32
N ASP A 167 21.66 -11.34 10.33
CA ASP A 167 20.96 -12.61 10.15
C ASP A 167 20.05 -12.91 11.35
N VAL A 168 18.74 -12.95 11.09
CA VAL A 168 17.70 -13.31 12.06
C VAL A 168 17.15 -14.67 11.68
N SER A 169 17.36 -15.66 12.55
CA SER A 169 16.96 -17.05 12.32
C SER A 169 15.62 -17.39 12.96
N GLY A 170 14.92 -18.37 12.39
CA GLY A 170 13.69 -18.90 12.98
C GLY A 170 12.44 -18.08 12.71
N ILE A 171 12.50 -17.12 11.78
CA ILE A 171 11.36 -16.31 11.35
C ILE A 171 10.31 -17.24 10.73
N ARG A 172 9.13 -17.26 11.35
CA ARG A 172 8.00 -18.07 10.91
C ARG A 172 7.19 -17.31 9.85
N LEU A 173 6.93 -17.96 8.72
CA LEU A 173 6.16 -17.39 7.60
C LEU A 173 5.31 -18.44 6.90
N TRP A 174 4.30 -17.97 6.17
CA TRP A 174 3.49 -18.81 5.30
C TRP A 174 4.26 -19.13 4.01
N ASP A 175 4.38 -20.42 3.68
CA ASP A 175 4.95 -20.86 2.40
C ASP A 175 3.79 -21.35 1.49
N PRO A 176 3.39 -20.55 0.49
CA PRO A 176 2.27 -20.87 -0.38
C PRO A 176 2.52 -22.13 -1.23
N ASN A 177 3.78 -22.48 -1.50
CA ASN A 177 4.11 -23.67 -2.31
C ASN A 177 3.87 -24.97 -1.54
N SER A 178 4.19 -24.98 -0.25
CA SER A 178 4.00 -26.15 0.61
C SER A 178 2.64 -26.17 1.31
N GLY A 179 1.93 -25.03 1.32
CA GLY A 179 0.70 -24.84 2.08
C GLY A 179 0.90 -25.01 3.59
N ARG A 180 2.07 -24.60 4.10
CA ARG A 180 2.49 -24.78 5.49
C ARG A 180 3.27 -23.58 6.01
N TRP A 181 3.26 -23.43 7.32
CA TRP A 181 4.12 -22.48 8.03
C TRP A 181 5.52 -23.05 8.18
N VAL A 182 6.52 -22.31 7.72
CA VAL A 182 7.94 -22.70 7.76
C VAL A 182 8.74 -21.68 8.56
N LYS A 183 9.93 -22.09 9.03
CA LYS A 183 10.91 -21.19 9.63
C LYS A 183 12.07 -20.98 8.66
N ARG A 184 12.48 -19.74 8.45
CA ARG A 184 13.62 -19.38 7.60
C ARG A 184 14.49 -18.32 8.29
N THR A 185 15.67 -18.07 7.71
CA THR A 185 16.60 -17.04 8.16
C THR A 185 16.63 -15.92 7.13
N PHE A 186 16.62 -14.68 7.58
CA PHE A 186 16.67 -13.49 6.73
C PHE A 186 17.60 -12.45 7.33
N LYS A 187 18.16 -11.58 6.48
CA LYS A 187 18.81 -10.35 6.93
C LYS A 187 17.76 -9.28 7.20
N LEU A 188 17.70 -8.76 8.41
CA LEU A 188 16.77 -7.71 8.83
C LEU A 188 17.46 -6.68 9.72
N PRO A 189 16.94 -5.44 9.79
CA PRO A 189 17.36 -4.48 10.79
C PRO A 189 16.96 -4.98 12.19
N ILE A 190 17.87 -4.83 13.15
CA ILE A 190 17.65 -5.27 14.54
C ILE A 190 17.75 -4.05 15.45
N TYR A 191 16.76 -3.90 16.33
CA TYR A 191 16.76 -2.88 17.37
C TYR A 191 16.49 -3.54 18.73
N ASN A 192 17.35 -3.28 19.73
CA ASN A 192 17.26 -3.89 21.06
C ASN A 192 17.09 -5.43 21.09
N GLY A 193 17.67 -6.12 20.09
CA GLY A 193 17.61 -7.58 19.98
C GLY A 193 16.34 -8.13 19.30
N GLU A 194 15.44 -7.27 18.82
CA GLU A 194 14.24 -7.64 18.07
C GLU A 194 14.37 -7.24 16.60
N GLU A 195 13.88 -8.08 15.70
CA GLU A 195 13.85 -7.77 14.28
C GLU A 195 12.72 -6.81 13.93
N VAL A 196 13.00 -5.88 13.02
CA VAL A 196 12.02 -4.90 12.55
C VAL A 196 11.63 -5.19 11.10
N ILE A 197 10.33 -5.18 10.80
CA ILE A 197 9.80 -5.34 9.44
C ILE A 197 9.01 -4.08 9.08
N LEU A 198 9.43 -3.42 8.01
CA LEU A 198 8.85 -2.18 7.52
C LEU A 198 7.66 -2.46 6.60
N ILE A 199 6.70 -1.53 6.61
CA ILE A 199 5.51 -1.58 5.76
C ILE A 199 5.46 -0.33 4.89
N PRO A 200 5.26 -0.46 3.57
CA PRO A 200 5.07 0.70 2.69
C PRO A 200 3.90 1.56 3.18
N LYS A 201 4.12 2.86 3.32
CA LYS A 201 3.09 3.76 3.86
C LYS A 201 1.86 3.84 2.95
N VAL A 202 2.02 3.57 1.64
CA VAL A 202 0.90 3.49 0.67
C VAL A 202 -0.14 2.42 1.04
N LEU A 203 0.24 1.38 1.78
CA LEU A 203 -0.66 0.32 2.24
C LEU A 203 -1.41 0.66 3.53
N ALA A 204 -0.92 1.64 4.29
CA ALA A 204 -1.48 1.99 5.59
C ALA A 204 -2.89 2.55 5.47
N ARG A 205 -3.78 2.17 6.39
CA ARG A 205 -5.14 2.70 6.52
C ARG A 205 -5.45 2.96 7.99
N GLU A 206 -6.29 3.96 8.28
CA GLU A 206 -6.80 4.20 9.64
C GLU A 206 -7.78 3.11 10.09
N LYS A 207 -8.41 2.42 9.13
CA LYS A 207 -9.32 1.29 9.30
C LYS A 207 -9.49 0.56 7.98
N ILE A 208 -9.88 -0.72 8.04
CA ILE A 208 -10.26 -1.46 6.84
C ILE A 208 -11.54 -0.89 6.21
N ALA A 209 -11.71 -1.06 4.90
CA ALA A 209 -12.88 -0.58 4.16
C ALA A 209 -14.19 -1.25 4.61
N TYR A 210 -14.09 -2.54 4.94
CA TYR A 210 -15.23 -3.36 5.34
C TYR A 210 -15.79 -2.90 6.68
N SER A 211 -17.10 -2.66 6.71
CA SER A 211 -17.78 -2.12 7.89
C SER A 211 -19.16 -2.73 8.02
N HIS A 212 -19.34 -3.59 9.02
CA HIS A 212 -20.62 -4.22 9.32
C HIS A 212 -21.75 -3.19 9.48
N SER A 213 -21.48 -2.04 10.12
CA SER A 213 -22.47 -1.01 10.35
C SER A 213 -22.85 -0.23 9.09
N LYS A 214 -21.89 0.08 8.21
CA LYS A 214 -22.18 0.67 6.90
C LYS A 214 -22.93 -0.31 6.01
N PHE A 215 -22.47 -1.57 5.96
CA PHE A 215 -23.09 -2.63 5.19
C PHE A 215 -24.56 -2.84 5.60
N TYR A 216 -24.81 -2.99 6.90
CA TYR A 216 -26.15 -3.15 7.44
C TYR A 216 -27.08 -1.99 7.06
N ARG A 217 -26.62 -0.75 7.28
CA ARG A 217 -27.44 0.44 7.04
C ARG A 217 -27.73 0.70 5.56
N ARG A 218 -26.76 0.43 4.68
CA ARG A 218 -26.85 0.78 3.26
C ARG A 218 -27.44 -0.32 2.39
N TYR A 219 -27.24 -1.59 2.73
CA TYR A 219 -27.65 -2.70 1.87
C TYR A 219 -28.69 -3.61 2.52
N ILE A 220 -28.58 -3.91 3.81
CA ILE A 220 -29.55 -4.81 4.47
C ILE A 220 -30.86 -4.10 4.84
N ILE A 221 -30.79 -2.90 5.43
CA ILE A 221 -32.00 -2.16 5.83
C ILE A 221 -32.95 -1.88 4.65
N PRO A 222 -32.47 -1.50 3.44
CA PRO A 222 -33.36 -1.37 2.27
C PRO A 222 -34.11 -2.65 1.90
N GLU A 223 -33.45 -3.81 1.93
CA GLU A 223 -34.08 -5.11 1.63
C GLU A 223 -35.17 -5.47 2.64
N ILE A 224 -34.85 -5.36 3.95
CA ILE A 224 -35.83 -5.57 5.02
C ILE A 224 -37.01 -4.61 4.87
N ARG A 225 -36.74 -3.33 4.58
CA ARG A 225 -37.80 -2.33 4.36
C ARG A 225 -38.71 -2.74 3.19
N ALA A 226 -38.14 -3.13 2.06
CA ALA A 226 -38.91 -3.53 0.88
C ALA A 226 -39.82 -4.72 1.17
N GLU A 227 -39.29 -5.73 1.88
CA GLU A 227 -40.05 -6.90 2.31
C GLU A 227 -41.21 -6.53 3.24
N HIS A 228 -40.94 -5.76 4.30
CA HIS A 228 -41.97 -5.40 5.27
C HIS A 228 -43.06 -4.49 4.70
N ILE A 229 -42.73 -3.62 3.73
CA ILE A 229 -43.71 -2.83 2.98
C ILE A 229 -44.57 -3.75 2.11
N LYS A 230 -43.95 -4.68 1.36
CA LYS A 230 -44.66 -5.64 0.51
C LYS A 230 -45.59 -6.56 1.31
N ALA A 231 -45.17 -6.97 2.50
CA ALA A 231 -45.94 -7.83 3.39
C ALA A 231 -47.03 -7.07 4.19
N GLY A 232 -47.06 -5.73 4.19
CA GLY A 232 -48.00 -4.95 5.00
C GLY A 232 -47.85 -5.18 6.51
N SER A 233 -46.63 -5.44 6.97
CA SER A 233 -46.36 -5.84 8.37
C SER A 233 -46.61 -4.72 9.40
N ALA A 234 -46.62 -5.07 10.69
CA ALA A 234 -46.76 -4.13 11.81
C ALA A 234 -45.66 -3.04 11.87
N LEU A 235 -44.54 -3.23 11.18
CA LEU A 235 -43.48 -2.22 11.09
C LEU A 235 -43.83 -1.07 10.11
N VAL A 236 -44.80 -1.26 9.23
CA VAL A 236 -45.21 -0.27 8.23
C VAL A 236 -45.91 0.90 8.90
N THR A 237 -45.48 2.10 8.55
CA THR A 237 -46.07 3.37 9.01
C THR A 237 -46.33 4.30 7.83
N LEU A 238 -47.24 5.25 8.01
CA LEU A 238 -47.45 6.32 7.05
C LEU A 238 -46.57 7.51 7.43
N LEU A 239 -45.63 7.87 6.55
CA LEU A 239 -44.83 9.09 6.66
C LEU A 239 -45.13 9.97 5.46
N LYS A 240 -45.68 11.17 5.70
CA LYS A 240 -46.10 12.11 4.62
C LYS A 240 -47.00 11.44 3.57
N GLY A 241 -47.92 10.56 4.01
CA GLY A 241 -48.86 9.86 3.13
C GLY A 241 -48.28 8.67 2.34
N LYS A 242 -46.99 8.34 2.49
CA LYS A 242 -46.37 7.15 1.88
C LYS A 242 -46.11 6.07 2.93
N GLN A 243 -46.41 4.82 2.58
CA GLN A 243 -46.04 3.67 3.41
C GLN A 243 -44.51 3.56 3.47
N THR A 244 -43.98 3.45 4.69
CA THR A 244 -42.54 3.34 4.93
C THR A 244 -42.24 2.55 6.20
N VAL A 245 -41.05 1.97 6.24
CA VAL A 245 -40.45 1.37 7.44
C VAL A 245 -39.16 2.11 7.72
N THR A 246 -39.05 2.72 8.90
CA THR A 246 -37.86 3.50 9.26
C THR A 246 -36.71 2.59 9.68
N ALA A 247 -35.47 3.04 9.41
CA ALA A 247 -34.27 2.31 9.84
C ALA A 247 -34.24 2.10 11.36
N LYS A 248 -34.73 3.09 12.13
CA LYS A 248 -34.81 3.03 13.59
C LYS A 248 -35.67 1.84 14.06
N LYS A 249 -36.87 1.66 13.49
CA LYS A 249 -37.75 0.54 13.84
C LYS A 249 -37.14 -0.81 13.51
N ILE A 250 -36.47 -0.93 12.36
CA ILE A 250 -35.77 -2.17 11.97
C ILE A 250 -34.66 -2.50 12.98
N ILE A 251 -33.88 -1.51 13.39
CA ILE A 251 -32.80 -1.69 14.38
C ILE A 251 -33.36 -2.04 15.77
N GLU A 252 -34.47 -1.42 16.18
CA GLU A 252 -35.12 -1.72 17.46
C GLU A 252 -35.71 -3.14 17.51
N GLU A 253 -36.31 -3.60 16.41
CA GLU A 253 -36.94 -4.93 16.31
C GLU A 253 -35.90 -6.05 16.16
N PHE A 254 -34.94 -5.88 15.24
CA PHE A 254 -34.05 -6.97 14.82
C PHE A 254 -32.60 -6.82 15.28
N GLY A 255 -32.21 -5.64 15.78
CA GLY A 255 -30.84 -5.35 16.15
C GLY A 255 -29.91 -5.13 14.95
N GLN A 256 -28.61 -5.25 15.19
CA GLN A 256 -27.53 -5.06 14.20
C GLN A 256 -26.30 -5.95 14.49
N SER A 257 -26.51 -7.08 15.18
CA SER A 257 -25.42 -8.01 15.48
C SER A 257 -24.88 -8.63 14.19
N LYS A 258 -23.62 -9.07 14.20
CA LYS A 258 -23.05 -9.71 13.01
C LYS A 258 -23.70 -11.05 12.68
N GLY A 259 -24.14 -11.80 13.70
CA GLY A 259 -24.96 -12.99 13.51
C GLY A 259 -26.28 -12.69 12.78
N PHE A 260 -26.95 -11.57 13.09
CA PHE A 260 -28.14 -11.18 12.35
C PHE A 260 -27.80 -10.78 10.90
N ILE A 261 -26.73 -10.00 10.70
CA ILE A 261 -26.24 -9.63 9.37
C ILE A 261 -25.94 -10.88 8.52
N GLU A 262 -25.35 -11.91 9.11
CA GLU A 262 -25.08 -13.18 8.46
C GLU A 262 -26.37 -13.84 7.93
N GLU A 263 -27.43 -13.91 8.76
CA GLU A 263 -28.73 -14.44 8.33
C GLU A 263 -29.32 -13.64 7.16
N GLN A 264 -29.16 -12.31 7.19
CA GLN A 264 -29.64 -11.45 6.11
C GLN A 264 -28.81 -11.59 4.83
N ILE A 265 -27.50 -11.86 4.91
CA ILE A 265 -26.67 -12.12 3.72
C ILE A 265 -27.12 -13.40 3.01
N VAL A 266 -27.47 -14.45 3.77
CA VAL A 266 -28.02 -15.69 3.20
C VAL A 266 -29.37 -15.43 2.50
N LYS A 267 -30.18 -14.54 3.07
CA LYS A 267 -31.50 -14.17 2.52
C LYS A 267 -31.41 -13.23 1.31
N TYR A 268 -30.45 -12.31 1.31
CA TYR A 268 -30.24 -11.29 0.28
C TYR A 268 -28.79 -11.34 -0.24
N PRO A 269 -28.40 -12.38 -1.00
CA PRO A 269 -27.04 -12.54 -1.48
C PRO A 269 -26.57 -11.41 -2.42
N ASP A 270 -27.51 -10.75 -3.12
CA ASP A 270 -27.17 -9.59 -3.97
C ASP A 270 -26.69 -8.38 -3.15
N ALA A 271 -27.09 -8.25 -1.88
CA ALA A 271 -26.68 -7.14 -1.02
C ALA A 271 -25.17 -7.16 -0.76
N ILE A 272 -24.60 -8.32 -0.45
CA ILE A 272 -23.15 -8.45 -0.26
C ILE A 272 -22.40 -8.25 -1.58
N LYS A 273 -22.93 -8.77 -2.69
CA LYS A 273 -22.35 -8.58 -4.02
C LYS A 273 -22.24 -7.09 -4.39
N GLN A 274 -23.33 -6.33 -4.22
CA GLN A 274 -23.35 -4.88 -4.48
C GLN A 274 -22.36 -4.13 -3.58
N TYR A 275 -22.25 -4.52 -2.31
CA TYR A 275 -21.30 -3.90 -1.38
C TYR A 275 -19.84 -4.12 -1.82
N LYS A 276 -19.51 -5.35 -2.24
CA LYS A 276 -18.19 -5.68 -2.77
C LYS A 276 -17.88 -4.91 -4.04
N GLU A 277 -18.84 -4.85 -4.98
CA GLU A 277 -18.70 -4.09 -6.23
C GLU A 277 -18.46 -2.59 -5.97
N GLU A 278 -19.17 -1.96 -5.02
CA GLU A 278 -18.91 -0.56 -4.64
C GLU A 278 -17.47 -0.35 -4.15
N LEU A 279 -16.97 -1.25 -3.30
CA LEU A 279 -15.60 -1.16 -2.77
C LEU A 279 -14.53 -1.46 -3.82
N LEU A 280 -14.83 -2.32 -4.81
CA LEU A 280 -13.95 -2.60 -5.95
C LEU A 280 -13.84 -1.40 -6.90
N LEU A 281 -14.96 -0.71 -7.15
CA LEU A 281 -15.01 0.46 -8.04
C LEU A 281 -14.48 1.73 -7.37
N SER A 282 -14.54 1.82 -6.04
CA SER A 282 -14.10 2.99 -5.28
C SER A 282 -13.27 2.57 -4.05
N PRO A 283 -12.09 1.97 -4.27
CA PRO A 283 -11.22 1.53 -3.20
C PRO A 283 -10.69 2.71 -2.40
N PRO A 284 -10.44 2.55 -1.08
CA PRO A 284 -9.91 3.64 -0.26
C PRO A 284 -8.56 4.15 -0.81
N PRO A 285 -8.42 5.47 -1.01
CA PRO A 285 -7.16 6.04 -1.46
C PRO A 285 -6.07 5.81 -0.41
N PRO A 286 -4.77 5.82 -0.81
CA PRO A 286 -3.67 5.91 0.13
C PRO A 286 -3.83 7.12 1.06
N LEU A 287 -3.31 7.01 2.28
CA LEU A 287 -3.35 8.11 3.24
C LEU A 287 -2.42 9.24 2.77
N PRO A 288 -2.82 10.53 2.84
CA PRO A 288 -1.93 11.64 2.52
C PRO A 288 -0.80 11.75 3.57
N HIS A 289 0.28 12.47 3.24
CA HIS A 289 1.44 12.64 4.15
C HIS A 289 1.05 13.10 5.57
N LYS A 290 0.09 14.05 5.67
CA LYS A 290 -0.42 14.59 6.95
C LYS A 290 -1.05 13.56 7.89
N SER A 291 -1.39 12.37 7.38
CA SER A 291 -1.95 11.30 8.21
C SER A 291 -0.87 10.55 9.00
N PHE A 292 0.39 10.65 8.59
CA PHE A 292 1.53 10.00 9.26
C PHE A 292 2.28 10.94 10.21
N ASP A 293 2.13 12.25 10.01
CA ASP A 293 2.66 13.30 10.87
C ASP A 293 1.70 14.50 10.81
N ASP A 294 1.00 14.74 11.92
CA ASP A 294 0.00 15.80 12.06
C ASP A 294 0.59 17.14 12.51
N SER A 295 1.92 17.22 12.64
CA SER A 295 2.60 18.46 13.00
C SER A 295 2.43 19.53 11.91
N THR A 296 2.29 20.78 12.34
CA THR A 296 2.19 21.93 11.43
C THR A 296 3.46 22.03 10.59
N GLY A 297 3.34 21.83 9.28
CA GLY A 297 4.47 21.92 8.36
C GLY A 297 5.27 20.62 8.20
N ALA A 298 4.75 19.47 8.62
CA ALA A 298 5.39 18.14 8.49
C ALA A 298 5.89 17.79 7.08
N VAL A 299 5.32 18.41 6.04
CA VAL A 299 5.74 18.24 4.64
C VAL A 299 6.44 19.48 4.12
N THR A 300 5.89 20.67 4.35
CA THR A 300 6.38 21.91 3.75
C THR A 300 7.72 22.35 4.32
N SER A 301 7.98 22.11 5.61
CA SER A 301 9.25 22.48 6.24
C SER A 301 10.39 21.58 5.78
N PRO A 302 10.28 20.22 5.82
CA PRO A 302 11.33 19.35 5.28
C PRO A 302 11.57 19.59 3.78
N LEU A 303 10.50 19.69 2.98
CA LEU A 303 10.63 19.91 1.53
C LEU A 303 11.34 21.24 1.21
N SER A 304 11.06 22.31 1.96
CA SER A 304 11.78 23.58 1.79
C SER A 304 13.27 23.44 2.08
N SER A 305 13.64 22.73 3.15
CA SER A 305 15.03 22.45 3.49
C SER A 305 15.73 21.60 2.42
N ASP A 306 15.05 20.58 1.89
CA ASP A 306 15.58 19.74 0.81
C ASP A 306 15.82 20.54 -0.48
N ILE A 307 14.96 21.52 -0.78
CA ILE A 307 15.13 22.44 -1.93
C ILE A 307 16.33 23.38 -1.71
N GLU A 308 16.52 23.88 -0.50
CA GLU A 308 17.69 24.72 -0.17
C GLU A 308 18.99 23.92 -0.28
N ASN A 309 19.02 22.70 0.24
CA ASN A 309 20.15 21.78 0.10
C ASN A 309 20.43 21.43 -1.37
N LEU A 310 19.40 21.22 -2.19
CA LEU A 310 19.56 21.03 -3.63
C LEU A 310 20.24 22.24 -4.28
N LYS A 311 19.83 23.46 -3.94
CA LYS A 311 20.46 24.69 -4.48
C LYS A 311 21.91 24.84 -4.03
N LEU A 312 22.19 24.55 -2.76
CA LEU A 312 23.55 24.59 -2.21
C LEU A 312 24.46 23.57 -2.90
N SER A 313 23.98 22.34 -3.09
CA SER A 313 24.74 21.27 -3.76
C SER A 313 25.19 21.68 -5.16
N ILE A 314 24.31 22.31 -5.95
CA ILE A 314 24.62 22.81 -7.29
C ILE A 314 25.69 23.92 -7.24
N LYS A 315 25.60 24.83 -6.26
CA LYS A 315 26.55 25.94 -6.11
C LYS A 315 27.94 25.45 -5.70
N GLU A 316 28.00 24.44 -4.83
CA GLU A 316 29.24 23.92 -4.26
C GLU A 316 29.81 22.72 -5.04
N ASN A 317 29.10 22.26 -6.08
CA ASN A 317 29.43 21.07 -6.84
C ASN A 317 29.55 19.80 -5.95
N ASP A 318 28.61 19.65 -5.00
CA ASP A 318 28.51 18.52 -4.08
C ASP A 318 27.56 17.46 -4.64
N GLU A 319 28.11 16.39 -5.22
CA GLU A 319 27.35 15.30 -5.83
C GLU A 319 26.54 14.49 -4.80
N GLN A 320 27.07 14.29 -3.60
CA GLN A 320 26.40 13.53 -2.54
C GLN A 320 25.15 14.27 -2.08
N LEU A 321 25.31 15.56 -1.74
CA LEU A 321 24.19 16.40 -1.31
C LEU A 321 23.15 16.56 -2.41
N TYR A 322 23.58 16.61 -3.68
CA TYR A 322 22.68 16.67 -4.84
C TYR A 322 21.80 15.42 -4.95
N VAL A 323 22.41 14.23 -4.88
CA VAL A 323 21.71 12.94 -4.92
C VAL A 323 20.75 12.81 -3.74
N ASP A 324 21.19 13.10 -2.52
CA ASP A 324 20.37 12.96 -1.32
C ASP A 324 19.18 13.93 -1.31
N SER A 325 19.39 15.18 -1.73
CA SER A 325 18.31 16.16 -1.85
C SER A 325 17.25 15.73 -2.88
N LEU A 326 17.67 15.24 -4.05
CA LEU A 326 16.74 14.77 -5.07
C LEU A 326 15.99 13.50 -4.66
N LYS A 327 16.65 12.55 -3.98
CA LYS A 327 15.98 11.38 -3.40
C LYS A 327 14.84 11.82 -2.48
N LYS A 328 15.14 12.72 -1.53
CA LYS A 328 14.15 13.24 -0.57
C LYS A 328 13.00 13.95 -1.26
N ILE A 329 13.30 14.84 -2.21
CA ILE A 329 12.28 15.58 -2.99
C ILE A 329 11.37 14.61 -3.77
N PHE A 330 11.94 13.69 -4.54
CA PHE A 330 11.16 12.75 -5.35
C PHE A 330 10.29 11.81 -4.51
N LEU A 331 10.83 11.27 -3.42
CA LEU A 331 10.07 10.43 -2.48
C LEU A 331 8.91 11.18 -1.82
N THR A 332 9.04 12.49 -1.62
CA THR A 332 7.96 13.32 -1.08
C THR A 332 6.91 13.66 -2.12
N ILE A 333 7.31 14.22 -3.27
CA ILE A 333 6.34 14.78 -4.22
C ILE A 333 5.66 13.71 -5.08
N PHE A 334 6.34 12.60 -5.37
CA PHE A 334 5.75 11.54 -6.20
C PHE A 334 4.88 10.56 -5.41
N TYR A 335 4.90 10.60 -4.08
CA TYR A 335 3.91 9.89 -3.27
C TYR A 335 2.51 10.50 -3.43
N PRO A 336 1.44 9.70 -3.62
CA PRO A 336 1.40 8.23 -3.55
C PRO A 336 1.52 7.51 -4.89
N SER A 337 1.76 8.21 -6.01
CA SER A 337 1.86 7.57 -7.33
C SER A 337 3.05 6.64 -7.44
N LEU A 338 4.20 7.07 -6.94
CA LEU A 338 5.41 6.27 -6.94
C LEU A 338 5.78 5.88 -5.51
N PHE A 339 6.15 4.62 -5.32
CA PHE A 339 6.58 4.07 -4.03
C PHE A 339 7.56 2.90 -4.24
N TYR A 340 8.02 2.26 -3.18
CA TYR A 340 8.90 1.09 -3.19
C TYR A 340 10.22 1.33 -3.96
N PRO A 341 11.08 2.25 -3.48
CA PRO A 341 12.38 2.49 -4.10
C PRO A 341 13.27 1.25 -4.01
N CYS A 342 13.88 0.86 -5.13
CA CYS A 342 14.86 -0.23 -5.20
C CYS A 342 16.15 0.28 -5.84
N LEU A 343 17.27 0.19 -5.12
CA LEU A 343 18.58 0.59 -5.62
C LEU A 343 19.03 -0.29 -6.79
N ILE A 344 19.59 0.34 -7.83
CA ILE A 344 20.27 -0.32 -8.95
C ILE A 344 21.78 -0.02 -8.89
N SER A 345 22.14 1.25 -8.71
CA SER A 345 23.52 1.72 -8.61
C SER A 345 23.62 2.80 -7.53
N GLY A 346 24.51 2.61 -6.56
CA GLY A 346 24.85 3.58 -5.52
C GLY A 346 26.02 4.50 -5.88
N ASN A 347 26.47 4.51 -7.14
CA ASN A 347 27.52 5.42 -7.60
C ASN A 347 26.99 6.86 -7.62
N MET A 348 27.60 7.80 -6.90
CA MET A 348 27.09 9.18 -6.81
C MET A 348 27.15 9.94 -8.14
N ASN A 349 28.05 9.56 -9.04
CA ASN A 349 28.13 10.13 -10.39
C ASN A 349 27.05 9.58 -11.33
N ASP A 350 26.38 8.49 -10.96
CA ASP A 350 25.35 7.80 -11.74
C ASP A 350 24.43 6.99 -10.80
N TYR A 351 23.68 7.71 -9.97
CA TYR A 351 22.86 7.09 -8.92
C TYR A 351 21.53 6.65 -9.53
N ARG A 352 21.21 5.36 -9.41
CA ARG A 352 20.06 4.75 -10.09
C ARG A 352 19.21 3.95 -9.14
N PHE A 353 17.90 4.13 -9.25
CA PHE A 353 16.91 3.33 -8.54
C PHE A 353 15.61 3.27 -9.34
N THR A 354 14.75 2.32 -9.00
CA THR A 354 13.38 2.25 -9.55
C THR A 354 12.35 2.52 -8.47
N MET A 355 11.19 3.01 -8.86
CA MET A 355 9.99 3.06 -8.02
C MET A 355 8.83 2.37 -8.74
N LEU A 356 7.96 1.68 -8.01
CA LEU A 356 6.72 1.14 -8.55
C LEU A 356 5.70 2.26 -8.81
N ASN A 357 5.01 2.17 -9.94
CA ASN A 357 3.96 3.09 -10.34
C ASN A 357 2.57 2.52 -10.01
N GLU A 358 1.94 3.10 -8.98
CA GLU A 358 0.57 2.81 -8.54
C GLU A 358 -0.36 4.02 -8.71
N SER A 359 0.00 4.93 -9.61
CA SER A 359 -0.81 6.09 -9.92
C SER A 359 -2.20 5.70 -10.43
N ARG A 360 -3.22 6.42 -9.96
CA ARG A 360 -4.62 6.27 -10.39
C ARG A 360 -5.13 7.48 -11.17
N ALA A 361 -4.33 8.54 -11.22
CA ALA A 361 -4.59 9.78 -11.90
C ALA A 361 -3.26 10.54 -12.11
N GLY A 362 -3.30 11.59 -12.91
CA GLY A 362 -2.15 12.47 -13.10
C GLY A 362 -1.12 11.92 -14.10
N PHE A 363 0.09 12.50 -14.06
CA PHE A 363 1.12 12.24 -15.08
C PHE A 363 1.53 10.77 -15.18
N PHE A 364 1.83 10.11 -14.06
CA PHE A 364 2.27 8.71 -14.07
C PHE A 364 1.17 7.74 -14.51
N PHE A 365 -0.11 8.13 -14.39
CA PHE A 365 -1.24 7.32 -14.81
C PHE A 365 -1.44 7.38 -16.32
N ASP A 366 -1.05 8.50 -16.94
CA ASP A 366 -1.15 8.67 -18.39
C ASP A 366 -0.39 7.56 -19.15
N PHE A 367 0.70 7.04 -18.59
CA PHE A 367 1.42 5.91 -19.20
C PHE A 367 0.55 4.66 -19.36
N SER A 368 -0.31 4.35 -18.37
CA SER A 368 -1.27 3.26 -18.50
C SER A 368 -2.33 3.55 -19.55
N VAL A 369 -2.75 4.81 -19.71
CA VAL A 369 -3.74 5.23 -20.71
C VAL A 369 -3.19 5.09 -22.13
N PHE A 370 -1.91 5.38 -22.32
CA PHE A 370 -1.22 5.27 -23.60
C PHE A 370 -0.56 3.90 -23.85
N GLU A 371 -0.84 2.90 -23.00
CA GLU A 371 -0.27 1.54 -23.09
C GLU A 371 1.28 1.52 -23.09
N ILE A 372 1.91 2.50 -22.41
CA ILE A 372 3.36 2.59 -22.25
C ILE A 372 3.78 1.73 -21.06
N PRO A 373 4.69 0.75 -21.23
CA PRO A 373 5.19 -0.09 -20.13
C PRO A 373 5.88 0.75 -19.05
N ALA A 374 5.21 0.97 -17.92
CA ALA A 374 5.70 1.87 -16.88
C ALA A 374 5.34 1.41 -15.46
N GLU A 375 5.24 0.09 -15.23
CA GLU A 375 5.00 -0.45 -13.89
C GLU A 375 6.13 -0.06 -12.91
N LYS A 376 7.35 0.03 -13.42
CA LYS A 376 8.51 0.63 -12.74
C LYS A 376 8.91 1.91 -13.45
N ILE A 377 9.17 2.96 -12.69
CA ILE A 377 9.81 4.18 -13.19
C ILE A 377 11.28 4.11 -12.83
N LEU A 378 12.15 4.17 -13.84
CA LEU A 378 13.57 4.31 -13.61
C LEU A 378 13.87 5.76 -13.23
N VAL A 379 14.59 5.97 -12.14
CA VAL A 379 15.10 7.27 -11.73
C VAL A 379 16.61 7.22 -11.76
N ASN A 380 17.18 8.17 -12.48
CA ASN A 380 18.60 8.30 -12.67
C ASN A 380 19.03 9.71 -12.31
N ILE A 381 19.97 9.84 -11.40
CA ILE A 381 20.48 11.13 -10.93
C ILE A 381 21.96 11.21 -11.32
N VAL A 382 22.27 12.18 -12.20
CA VAL A 382 23.63 12.48 -12.65
C VAL A 382 23.78 13.99 -12.58
N MET A 383 24.70 14.50 -11.76
CA MET A 383 24.86 15.94 -11.58
C MET A 383 25.25 16.63 -12.90
N SER A 384 26.39 16.26 -13.50
CA SER A 384 26.88 16.89 -14.73
C SER A 384 26.27 16.28 -16.00
N SER A 385 25.70 17.14 -16.86
CA SER A 385 25.13 16.70 -18.15
C SER A 385 26.17 16.25 -19.17
N SER A 386 27.46 16.56 -18.92
CA SER A 386 28.58 16.18 -19.78
C SER A 386 28.75 14.66 -19.91
N HIS A 387 28.28 13.89 -18.92
CA HIS A 387 28.30 12.42 -18.94
C HIS A 387 27.18 11.80 -19.79
N ILE A 388 26.15 12.58 -20.16
CA ILE A 388 24.99 12.12 -20.91
C ILE A 388 25.33 12.10 -22.41
N ASN A 389 26.27 11.25 -22.82
CA ASN A 389 26.61 11.05 -24.23
C ASN A 389 25.78 9.91 -24.86
N GLU A 390 26.03 9.61 -26.13
CA GLU A 390 25.30 8.58 -26.87
C GLU A 390 25.45 7.19 -26.24
N ASN A 391 26.67 6.81 -25.87
CA ASN A 391 26.95 5.53 -25.21
C ASN A 391 26.21 5.41 -23.88
N TYR A 392 26.12 6.51 -23.13
CA TYR A 392 25.36 6.56 -21.88
C TYR A 392 23.87 6.31 -22.12
N LEU A 393 23.27 6.99 -23.10
CA LEU A 393 21.84 6.81 -23.44
C LEU A 393 21.55 5.39 -23.95
N GLU A 394 22.48 4.77 -24.67
CA GLU A 394 22.36 3.38 -25.09
C GLU A 394 22.42 2.41 -23.91
N SER A 395 23.37 2.60 -22.99
CA SER A 395 23.46 1.82 -21.75
C SER A 395 22.20 1.98 -20.90
N LEU A 396 21.69 3.21 -20.78
CA LEU A 396 20.45 3.49 -20.05
C LEU A 396 19.26 2.79 -20.70
N THR A 397 19.19 2.77 -22.03
CA THR A 397 18.14 2.06 -22.77
C THR A 397 18.20 0.55 -22.54
N GLN A 398 19.40 -0.04 -22.51
CA GLN A 398 19.57 -1.47 -22.21
C GLN A 398 19.12 -1.79 -20.78
N GLU A 399 19.44 -0.93 -19.81
CA GLU A 399 18.96 -1.08 -18.43
C GLU A 399 17.42 -1.02 -18.38
N MET A 400 16.81 -0.08 -19.10
CA MET A 400 15.35 0.03 -19.22
C MET A 400 14.71 -1.27 -19.77
N ASP A 401 15.38 -1.95 -20.71
CA ASP A 401 14.94 -3.26 -21.22
C ASP A 401 15.03 -4.36 -20.15
N VAL A 402 16.13 -4.42 -19.40
CA VAL A 402 16.35 -5.41 -18.33
C VAL A 402 15.30 -5.28 -17.23
N ILE A 403 15.03 -4.06 -16.77
CA ILE A 403 14.02 -3.80 -15.72
C ILE A 403 12.58 -3.76 -16.27
N LYS A 404 12.41 -3.89 -17.60
CA LYS A 404 11.14 -3.91 -18.32
C LYS A 404 10.31 -2.63 -18.14
N THR A 405 10.96 -1.47 -18.32
CA THR A 405 10.29 -0.18 -18.36
C THR A 405 10.55 0.56 -19.67
N SER A 406 9.62 1.44 -20.02
CA SER A 406 9.72 2.41 -21.08
C SER A 406 9.88 3.83 -20.57
N VAL A 407 9.91 4.06 -19.25
CA VAL A 407 9.95 5.42 -18.67
C VAL A 407 11.15 5.59 -17.74
N CYS A 408 11.92 6.64 -18.00
CA CYS A 408 13.05 7.07 -17.17
C CYS A 408 12.95 8.56 -16.82
N LEU A 409 13.13 8.91 -15.55
CA LEU A 409 13.36 10.27 -15.07
C LEU A 409 14.87 10.47 -14.92
N LEU A 410 15.47 11.25 -15.81
CA LEU A 410 16.91 11.55 -15.81
C LEU A 410 17.12 12.96 -15.25
N ALA A 411 17.50 13.04 -13.97
CA ALA A 411 17.77 14.29 -13.28
C ALA A 411 19.22 14.74 -13.47
N CYS A 412 19.41 16.01 -13.85
CA CYS A 412 20.72 16.64 -14.02
C CYS A 412 20.68 18.15 -13.75
N CYS A 413 21.81 18.79 -13.43
CA CYS A 413 21.81 20.21 -13.10
C CYS A 413 21.69 21.12 -14.35
N GLU A 414 22.31 20.70 -15.45
CA GLU A 414 22.44 21.49 -16.68
C GLU A 414 21.35 21.18 -17.71
N ALA A 415 21.16 22.11 -18.65
CA ALA A 415 20.35 21.88 -19.82
C ALA A 415 21.07 20.92 -20.80
N THR A 416 20.34 19.92 -21.29
CA THR A 416 20.85 19.08 -22.37
C THR A 416 20.99 19.87 -23.66
N ASN A 417 22.01 19.55 -24.45
CA ASN A 417 22.23 20.15 -25.76
C ASN A 417 21.21 19.62 -26.79
N GLU A 418 21.08 20.31 -27.93
CA GLU A 418 20.10 19.94 -28.96
C GLU A 418 20.32 18.52 -29.52
N LEU A 419 21.57 18.08 -29.64
CA LEU A 419 21.89 16.73 -30.11
C LEU A 419 21.36 15.64 -29.16
N GLN A 420 21.52 15.84 -27.85
CA GLN A 420 20.98 14.96 -26.81
C GLN A 420 19.45 14.92 -26.86
N LYS A 421 18.80 16.08 -27.03
CA LYS A 421 17.32 16.15 -27.15
C LYS A 421 16.81 15.40 -28.38
N GLU A 422 17.42 15.60 -29.54
CA GLU A 422 17.08 14.90 -30.78
C GLU A 422 17.24 13.38 -30.63
N LYS A 423 18.32 12.92 -29.98
CA LYS A 423 18.53 11.49 -29.72
C LYS A 423 17.46 10.92 -28.79
N ILE A 424 17.10 11.63 -27.72
CA ILE A 424 16.03 11.20 -26.79
C ILE A 424 14.67 11.11 -27.52
N LYS A 425 14.34 12.09 -28.37
CA LYS A 425 13.14 12.02 -29.23
C LYS A 425 13.19 10.81 -30.18
N ALA A 426 14.36 10.55 -30.77
CA ALA A 426 14.53 9.38 -31.62
C ALA A 426 14.33 8.06 -30.86
N LEU A 427 14.79 7.96 -29.60
CA LEU A 427 14.57 6.78 -28.75
C LEU A 427 13.09 6.58 -28.41
N ALA A 428 12.36 7.66 -28.13
CA ALA A 428 10.92 7.59 -27.91
C ALA A 428 10.19 7.06 -29.16
N LYS A 429 10.49 7.61 -30.34
CA LYS A 429 9.83 7.24 -31.61
C LYS A 429 10.20 5.86 -32.13
N SER A 430 11.48 5.47 -32.00
CA SER A 430 11.99 4.22 -32.58
C SER A 430 11.87 3.02 -31.65
N LYS A 431 12.00 3.22 -30.32
CA LYS A 431 12.06 2.15 -29.33
C LYS A 431 10.96 2.23 -28.27
N GLY A 432 10.10 3.26 -28.30
CA GLY A 432 9.10 3.47 -27.25
C GLY A 432 9.75 3.71 -25.88
N LYS A 433 10.91 4.35 -25.84
CA LYS A 433 11.67 4.66 -24.61
C LYS A 433 11.62 6.15 -24.32
N TYR A 434 10.89 6.52 -23.28
CA TYR A 434 10.63 7.90 -22.88
C TYR A 434 11.58 8.29 -21.74
N ILE A 435 12.57 9.13 -22.08
CA ILE A 435 13.54 9.66 -21.12
C ILE A 435 13.20 11.13 -20.86
N PHE A 436 12.77 11.42 -19.64
CA PHE A 436 12.39 12.75 -19.20
C PHE A 436 13.58 13.43 -18.53
N ILE A 437 14.10 14.48 -19.17
CA ILE A 437 15.15 15.31 -18.57
C ILE A 437 14.55 16.21 -17.48
N ILE A 438 14.97 15.98 -16.24
CA ILE A 438 14.53 16.68 -15.04
C ILE A 438 15.66 17.62 -14.59
N ASN A 439 15.77 18.77 -15.26
CA ASN A 439 16.74 19.81 -14.89
C ASN A 439 16.19 20.76 -13.82
N SER A 440 17.00 21.71 -13.34
CA SER A 440 16.58 22.68 -12.30
C SER A 440 15.30 23.45 -12.66
N VAL A 441 15.10 23.77 -13.94
CA VAL A 441 13.86 24.44 -14.41
C VAL A 441 12.66 23.51 -14.28
N ALA A 442 12.80 22.25 -14.69
CA ALA A 442 11.76 21.25 -14.55
C ALA A 442 11.41 20.99 -13.08
N ILE A 443 12.42 20.86 -12.21
CA ILE A 443 12.25 20.64 -10.77
C ILE A 443 11.46 21.80 -10.15
N ASN A 444 11.86 23.04 -10.42
CA ASN A 444 11.13 24.21 -9.90
C ASN A 444 9.67 24.25 -10.39
N GLY A 445 9.42 23.93 -11.67
CA GLY A 445 8.06 23.86 -12.21
C GLY A 445 7.21 22.78 -11.55
N ILE A 446 7.76 21.57 -11.36
CA ILE A 446 7.10 20.46 -10.68
C ILE A 446 6.77 20.83 -9.22
N LEU A 447 7.70 21.49 -8.53
CA LEU A 447 7.51 21.94 -7.14
C LEU A 447 6.44 23.02 -7.04
N ASP A 448 6.46 24.03 -7.92
CA ASP A 448 5.45 25.09 -7.97
C ASP A 448 4.04 24.54 -8.18
N GLU A 449 3.90 23.54 -9.05
CA GLU A 449 2.63 22.84 -9.27
C GLU A 449 2.20 22.05 -8.04
N TYR A 450 3.12 21.32 -7.41
CA TYR A 450 2.87 20.56 -6.19
C TYR A 450 2.34 21.46 -5.06
N TYR A 451 2.90 22.66 -4.89
CA TYR A 451 2.41 23.63 -3.90
C TYR A 451 1.04 24.26 -4.24
N LYS A 452 0.69 24.40 -5.53
CA LYS A 452 -0.54 25.10 -5.98
C LYS A 452 -1.75 24.21 -6.17
N ILE A 453 -1.57 23.15 -6.95
CA ILE A 453 -2.66 22.30 -7.48
C ILE A 453 -2.86 21.08 -6.58
N GLY A 454 -1.79 20.67 -5.89
CA GLY A 454 -1.75 19.45 -5.09
C GLY A 454 -1.08 18.31 -5.84
N GLU A 455 -1.29 17.10 -5.34
CA GLU A 455 -0.50 15.91 -5.69
C GLU A 455 -0.75 15.45 -7.14
N GLN A 456 0.30 14.95 -7.80
CA GLN A 456 0.26 14.06 -8.98
C GLN A 456 -0.06 14.64 -10.37
N HIS A 457 -0.50 15.89 -10.53
CA HIS A 457 -0.84 16.42 -11.86
C HIS A 457 0.37 16.59 -12.80
N PHE A 458 1.46 17.17 -12.30
CA PHE A 458 2.72 17.40 -13.01
C PHE A 458 2.58 17.84 -14.49
N SER A 459 1.88 18.96 -14.75
CA SER A 459 1.69 19.51 -16.11
C SER A 459 3.01 19.79 -16.82
N MET A 460 4.04 20.26 -16.11
CA MET A 460 5.38 20.44 -16.66
C MET A 460 5.95 19.13 -17.24
N LEU A 461 5.70 17.99 -16.59
CA LEU A 461 6.11 16.68 -17.11
C LEU A 461 5.25 16.24 -18.30
N ARG A 462 3.95 16.55 -18.29
CA ARG A 462 3.05 16.31 -19.43
C ARG A 462 3.44 17.11 -20.66
N ASP A 463 3.89 18.35 -20.51
CA ASP A 463 4.35 19.16 -21.63
C ASP A 463 5.66 18.59 -22.21
N LYS A 464 6.59 18.16 -21.37
CA LYS A 464 7.76 17.38 -21.81
C LYS A 464 7.37 16.09 -22.53
N PHE A 465 6.31 15.40 -22.10
CA PHE A 465 5.83 14.20 -22.78
C PHE A 465 5.31 14.51 -24.20
N LYS A 466 4.65 15.66 -24.40
CA LYS A 466 4.23 16.13 -25.73
C LYS A 466 5.41 16.46 -26.63
N GLU A 467 6.53 16.93 -26.08
CA GLU A 467 7.74 17.22 -26.86
C GLU A 467 8.43 15.95 -27.41
N LEU A 468 8.17 14.79 -26.80
CA LEU A 468 8.76 13.49 -27.18
C LEU A 468 7.97 12.76 -28.29
N ASN A 469 6.68 13.07 -28.42
CA ASN A 469 5.78 12.51 -29.45
C ASN A 469 5.74 13.46 -30.66
#